data_AF-A0A382XU11-F1
#
_entry.id   AF-A0A382XU11-F1
#
_cell.length_a   1.000
_cell.length_b   1.000
_cell.length_c   1.000
_cell.angle_alpha   90.00
_cell.angle_beta   90.00
_cell.angle_gamma   90.00
#
_symmetry.space_group_name_H-M   'P 1'
#
loop_
_entity.id
_entity.type
_entity.pdbx_description
1 polymer ?
#
loop_
_entity_poly.entity_id
_entity_poly.type
_entity_poly.pdbx_seq_one_letter_code
_entity_poly.pdbx_strand_id
1 'polypeptide(L)'
;MTEQRFIDNGDGTATDTWTKLMWMQEDSFLMTKKFLIYLHAQRLRDKLNSESFAGHTDWRFPTKREAHSLFDKLNSVKDKYGYDIHIDPVFTPGCGYDTWTSHARGTMTAYCYSFNSGRGGHKESGDTLNTSVRFVRGEFDNSRLNITAVPQVK
;
A
#
# COMPACT_ATOMS: atom_id res chain seq x y z
N MET A 1 27.83 5.56 5.02
CA MET A 1 26.75 5.76 4.03
C MET A 1 25.55 4.97 4.53
N THR A 2 24.45 5.63 4.84
CA THR A 2 23.19 4.96 5.18
C THR A 2 22.71 4.17 3.96
N GLU A 3 22.46 2.86 4.11
CA GLU A 3 21.83 2.07 3.05
C GLU A 3 20.45 2.69 2.74
N GLN A 4 20.26 3.08 1.48
CA GLN A 4 18.97 3.58 1.01
C GLN A 4 18.00 2.40 0.90
N ARG A 5 16.96 2.40 1.74
CA ARG A 5 15.99 1.29 1.79
C ARG A 5 15.17 1.21 0.50
N PHE A 6 14.60 2.33 0.06
CA PHE A 6 13.78 2.39 -1.15
C PHE A 6 14.55 2.98 -2.32
N ILE A 7 14.59 2.23 -3.42
CA ILE A 7 15.22 2.63 -4.69
C ILE A 7 14.11 2.91 -5.70
N ASP A 8 14.06 4.13 -6.23
CA ASP A 8 13.19 4.49 -7.36
C ASP A 8 13.71 3.82 -8.64
N ASN A 9 12.84 3.08 -9.33
CA ASN A 9 13.19 2.38 -10.57
C ASN A 9 13.02 3.26 -11.82
N GLY A 10 12.44 4.47 -11.70
CA GLY A 10 12.24 5.41 -12.80
C GLY A 10 11.05 5.08 -13.72
N ASP A 11 10.25 4.08 -13.35
CA ASP A 11 9.10 3.56 -14.12
C ASP A 11 7.77 3.66 -13.36
N GLY A 12 7.74 4.43 -12.27
CA GLY A 12 6.59 4.54 -11.38
C GLY A 12 6.56 3.48 -10.27
N THR A 13 7.66 2.73 -10.09
CA THR A 13 7.81 1.74 -9.02
C THR A 13 9.03 2.01 -8.14
N ALA A 14 8.99 1.52 -6.91
CA ALA A 14 10.08 1.60 -5.95
C ALA A 14 10.39 0.21 -5.38
N THR A 15 11.68 -0.15 -5.36
CA THR A 15 12.19 -1.40 -4.79
C THR A 15 12.55 -1.19 -3.32
N ASP A 16 11.93 -1.96 -2.42
CA ASP A 16 12.31 -2.03 -1.00
C ASP A 16 13.41 -3.09 -0.82
N THR A 17 14.65 -2.63 -0.66
CA THR A 17 15.83 -3.49 -0.54
C THR A 17 15.82 -4.36 0.72
N TRP A 18 15.05 -3.97 1.74
CA TRP A 18 14.96 -4.71 3.00
C TRP A 18 13.94 -5.83 2.93
N THR A 19 12.84 -5.61 2.20
CA THR A 19 11.74 -6.60 2.09
C THR A 19 11.72 -7.36 0.78
N LYS A 20 12.57 -6.98 -0.17
CA LYS A 20 12.62 -7.50 -1.55
C LYS A 20 11.34 -7.29 -2.36
N LEU A 21 10.39 -6.53 -1.81
CA LEU A 21 9.17 -6.16 -2.48
C LEU A 21 9.40 -4.98 -3.42
N MET A 22 8.60 -4.95 -4.47
CA MET A 22 8.48 -3.79 -5.34
C MET A 22 7.08 -3.21 -5.20
N TRP A 23 7.01 -1.91 -5.01
CA TRP A 23 5.80 -1.16 -4.74
C TRP A 23 5.52 -0.17 -5.87
N MET A 24 4.26 0.04 -6.20
CA MET A 24 3.89 1.20 -7.03
C MET A 24 4.12 2.49 -6.23
N GLN A 25 4.70 3.53 -6.85
CA GLN A 25 4.93 4.85 -6.24
C GLN A 25 3.65 5.66 -6.10
N GLU A 26 2.72 5.50 -7.05
CA GLU A 26 1.35 5.98 -6.93
C GLU A 26 0.45 4.90 -6.33
N ASP A 27 -0.51 5.31 -5.51
CA ASP A 27 -1.60 4.44 -5.06
C ASP A 27 -2.80 4.54 -6.01
N SER A 28 -3.81 3.72 -5.79
CA SER A 28 -5.03 3.74 -6.61
C SER A 28 -5.76 5.09 -6.58
N PHE A 29 -5.62 5.87 -5.50
CA PHE A 29 -6.23 7.19 -5.43
C PHE A 29 -5.54 8.15 -6.40
N LEU A 30 -4.21 8.19 -6.44
CA LEU A 30 -3.48 9.02 -7.38
C LEU A 30 -3.74 8.60 -8.84
N MET A 31 -3.85 7.31 -9.11
CA MET A 31 -4.13 6.77 -10.45
C MET A 31 -5.54 7.12 -10.95
N THR A 32 -6.55 7.07 -10.07
CA THR A 32 -7.97 7.18 -10.49
C THR A 32 -8.66 8.48 -10.05
N LYS A 33 -8.01 9.24 -9.17
CA LYS A 33 -8.54 10.40 -8.42
C LYS A 33 -9.81 10.07 -7.63
N LYS A 34 -10.02 8.80 -7.27
CA LYS A 34 -11.17 8.30 -6.51
C LYS A 34 -10.72 7.27 -5.48
N PHE A 35 -11.36 7.26 -4.31
CA PHE A 35 -11.27 6.13 -3.41
C PHE A 35 -12.11 4.97 -3.96
N LEU A 36 -11.62 3.74 -3.77
CA LEU A 36 -12.21 2.55 -4.38
C LEU A 36 -12.79 1.63 -3.30
N ILE A 37 -14.01 1.13 -3.53
CA ILE A 37 -14.47 -0.08 -2.85
C ILE A 37 -13.53 -1.24 -3.18
N TYR A 38 -13.50 -2.26 -2.33
CA TYR A 38 -12.58 -3.39 -2.48
C TYR A 38 -12.69 -4.04 -3.87
N LEU A 39 -13.92 -4.26 -4.36
CA LEU A 39 -14.18 -4.82 -5.68
C LEU A 39 -13.60 -3.98 -6.83
N HIS A 40 -13.66 -2.65 -6.73
CA HIS A 40 -13.11 -1.76 -7.75
C HIS A 40 -11.58 -1.74 -7.70
N ALA A 41 -10.99 -1.85 -6.50
CA ALA A 41 -9.56 -2.05 -6.35
C ALA A 41 -9.10 -3.38 -6.99
N GLN A 42 -9.89 -4.46 -6.87
CA GLN A 42 -9.60 -5.73 -7.56
C GLN A 42 -9.62 -5.58 -9.09
N ARG A 43 -10.62 -4.89 -9.64
CA ARG A 43 -10.69 -4.60 -11.08
C ARG A 43 -9.51 -3.76 -11.55
N LEU A 44 -9.08 -2.77 -10.77
CA LEU A 44 -7.91 -1.95 -11.10
C LEU A 44 -6.63 -2.80 -11.13
N ARG A 45 -6.42 -3.68 -10.15
CA ARG A 45 -5.31 -4.64 -10.15
C ARG A 45 -5.31 -5.47 -11.44
N ASP A 46 -6.46 -6.05 -11.79
CA ASP A 46 -6.57 -6.93 -12.96
C ASP A 46 -6.26 -6.17 -14.25
N LYS A 47 -6.72 -4.91 -14.35
CA LYS A 47 -6.36 -4.01 -15.44
C LYS A 47 -4.84 -3.76 -15.50
N LEU A 48 -4.22 -3.35 -14.40
CA LEU A 48 -2.78 -3.08 -14.34
C LEU A 48 -1.95 -4.30 -14.74
N ASN A 49 -2.38 -5.50 -14.35
CA ASN A 49 -1.75 -6.76 -14.75
C ASN A 49 -1.95 -7.06 -16.24
N SER A 50 -3.14 -6.83 -16.79
CA SER A 50 -3.39 -7.01 -18.23
C SER A 50 -2.58 -6.03 -19.10
N GLU A 51 -2.35 -4.82 -18.60
CA GLU A 51 -1.58 -3.77 -19.28
C GLU A 51 -0.07 -3.90 -19.03
N SER A 52 0.36 -4.87 -18.22
CA SER A 52 1.78 -5.05 -17.84
C SER A 52 2.40 -3.76 -17.28
N PHE A 53 1.73 -3.09 -16.35
CA PHE A 53 2.25 -1.85 -15.75
C PHE A 53 3.68 -2.06 -15.24
N ALA A 54 4.59 -1.14 -15.63
CA ALA A 54 6.04 -1.24 -15.39
C ALA A 54 6.66 -2.58 -15.84
N GLY A 55 6.11 -3.20 -16.89
CA GLY A 55 6.58 -4.49 -17.40
C GLY A 55 6.18 -5.70 -16.55
N HIS A 56 5.21 -5.57 -15.65
CA HIS A 56 4.85 -6.60 -14.67
C HIS A 56 3.36 -6.95 -14.66
N THR A 57 3.05 -8.23 -14.46
CA THR A 57 1.68 -8.79 -14.55
C THR A 57 1.23 -9.49 -13.27
N ASP A 58 1.99 -9.38 -12.20
CA ASP A 58 1.83 -10.07 -10.91
C ASP A 58 1.58 -9.08 -9.75
N TRP A 59 1.04 -7.90 -10.05
CA TRP A 59 0.63 -6.93 -9.04
C TRP A 59 -0.51 -7.50 -8.18
N ARG A 60 -0.38 -7.34 -6.87
CA ARG A 60 -1.34 -7.83 -5.87
C ARG A 60 -1.57 -6.82 -4.76
N PHE A 61 -2.62 -7.06 -3.99
CA PHE A 61 -2.83 -6.35 -2.75
C PHE A 61 -1.72 -6.72 -1.76
N PRO A 62 -1.27 -5.78 -0.91
CA PRO A 62 -0.35 -6.10 0.16
C PRO A 62 -1.03 -6.93 1.25
N THR A 63 -0.26 -7.74 1.95
CA THR A 63 -0.69 -8.33 3.22
C THR A 63 -0.67 -7.27 4.33
N LYS A 64 -1.24 -7.58 5.50
CA LYS A 64 -1.18 -6.67 6.66
C LYS A 64 0.27 -6.32 7.04
N ARG A 65 1.17 -7.31 7.04
CA ARG A 65 2.58 -7.14 7.44
C ARG A 65 3.35 -6.34 6.41
N GLU A 66 3.08 -6.56 5.13
CA GLU A 66 3.69 -5.78 4.04
C GLU A 66 3.23 -4.32 4.09
N ALA A 67 1.93 -4.05 4.29
CA ALA A 67 1.44 -2.68 4.45
C ALA A 67 2.07 -2.01 5.70
N HIS A 68 2.16 -2.74 6.81
CA HIS A 68 2.83 -2.25 8.03
C HIS A 68 4.32 -1.95 7.79
N SER A 69 4.99 -2.70 6.92
CA SER A 69 6.42 -2.52 6.63
C SER A 69 6.76 -1.15 6.02
N LEU A 70 5.80 -0.49 5.36
CA LEU A 70 5.99 0.85 4.81
C LEU A 70 5.91 1.95 5.87
N PHE A 71 5.33 1.67 7.04
CA PHE A 71 5.14 2.65 8.09
C PHE A 71 6.47 2.97 8.78
N ASP A 72 6.87 4.24 8.72
CA ASP A 72 8.07 4.75 9.37
C ASP A 72 7.83 6.18 9.85
N LYS A 73 7.81 6.37 11.18
CA LYS A 73 7.56 7.67 11.83
C LYS A 73 8.64 8.71 11.55
N LEU A 74 9.82 8.30 11.11
CA LEU A 74 10.91 9.23 10.75
C LEU A 74 10.67 9.88 9.40
N ASN A 75 9.81 9.28 8.57
CA ASN A 75 9.41 9.78 7.28
C ASN A 75 8.00 10.40 7.35
N SER A 76 7.74 11.36 6.46
CA SER A 76 6.42 11.95 6.29
C SER A 76 6.20 12.42 4.87
N VAL A 77 5.03 12.08 4.32
CA VAL A 77 4.47 12.72 3.13
C VAL A 77 3.06 13.20 3.44
N LYS A 78 2.54 14.14 2.65
CA LYS A 78 1.16 14.63 2.80
C LYS A 78 0.18 13.71 2.07
N ASP A 79 -0.92 13.35 2.70
CA ASP A 79 -2.04 12.67 2.05
C ASP A 79 -2.89 13.65 1.20
N LYS A 80 -3.95 13.13 0.57
CA LYS A 80 -4.94 13.92 -0.20
C LYS A 80 -5.55 15.10 0.59
N TYR A 81 -5.66 14.99 1.91
CA TYR A 81 -6.27 16.01 2.77
C TYR A 81 -5.24 16.97 3.38
N GLY A 82 -3.95 16.76 3.12
CA GLY A 82 -2.86 17.55 3.69
C GLY A 82 -2.40 17.11 5.07
N TYR A 83 -2.87 15.95 5.56
CA TYR A 83 -2.41 15.35 6.80
C TYR A 83 -1.13 14.55 6.58
N ASP A 84 -0.30 14.46 7.62
CA ASP A 84 0.92 13.64 7.59
C ASP A 84 0.59 12.15 7.59
N ILE A 85 1.27 11.42 6.71
CA ILE A 85 1.32 9.96 6.71
C ILE A 85 2.78 9.52 6.72
N HIS A 86 3.06 8.46 7.47
CA HIS A 86 4.41 8.07 7.84
C HIS A 86 4.96 7.00 6.90
N ILE A 87 5.27 7.40 5.67
CA ILE A 87 5.89 6.54 4.64
C ILE A 87 7.04 7.28 3.95
N ASP A 88 7.94 6.53 3.32
CA ASP A 88 9.13 7.07 2.64
C ASP A 88 8.78 8.08 1.53
N PRO A 89 9.52 9.19 1.36
CA PRO A 89 9.29 10.19 0.32
C PRO A 89 9.41 9.69 -1.13
N VAL A 90 9.90 8.47 -1.37
CA VAL A 90 9.82 7.84 -2.70
C VAL A 90 8.37 7.66 -3.18
N PHE A 91 7.41 7.62 -2.24
CA PHE A 91 5.99 7.50 -2.54
C PHE A 91 5.36 8.86 -2.83
N THR A 92 4.55 8.91 -3.88
CA THR A 92 3.98 10.17 -4.38
C THR A 92 3.05 10.82 -3.33
N PRO A 93 3.28 12.09 -2.94
CA PRO A 93 2.38 12.84 -2.06
C PRO A 93 0.98 13.02 -2.66
N GLY A 94 -0.01 13.27 -1.80
CA GLY A 94 -1.42 13.38 -2.18
C GLY A 94 -2.13 12.03 -2.35
N CYS A 95 -1.47 10.92 -1.99
CA CYS A 95 -2.06 9.59 -1.93
C CYS A 95 -3.08 9.46 -0.79
N GLY A 96 -3.79 8.33 -0.76
CA GLY A 96 -4.66 7.95 0.32
C GLY A 96 -3.89 7.66 1.61
N TYR A 97 -4.50 7.99 2.74
CA TYR A 97 -3.93 7.78 4.07
C TYR A 97 -4.02 6.32 4.56
N ASP A 98 -4.90 5.54 3.94
CA ASP A 98 -5.14 4.13 4.23
C ASP A 98 -4.90 3.30 2.97
N THR A 99 -4.60 2.02 3.14
CA THR A 99 -4.44 1.05 2.05
C THR A 99 -5.21 -0.24 2.30
N TRP A 100 -5.94 -0.73 1.29
CA TRP A 100 -6.54 -2.07 1.32
C TRP A 100 -5.47 -3.15 1.37
N THR A 101 -5.78 -4.24 2.07
CA THR A 101 -4.93 -5.44 2.11
C THR A 101 -5.63 -6.66 1.53
N SER A 102 -4.87 -7.71 1.26
CA SER A 102 -5.39 -9.01 0.82
C SER A 102 -6.25 -9.75 1.86
N HIS A 103 -6.32 -9.24 3.10
CA HIS A 103 -7.03 -9.89 4.20
C HIS A 103 -8.52 -9.50 4.19
N ALA A 104 -9.29 -10.20 3.36
CA ALA A 104 -10.75 -10.09 3.28
C ALA A 104 -11.45 -11.20 4.08
N ARG A 105 -12.65 -10.90 4.60
CA ARG A 105 -13.60 -11.85 5.21
C ARG A 105 -14.77 -12.03 4.25
N GLY A 106 -14.58 -12.87 3.25
CA GLY A 106 -15.53 -13.05 2.15
C GLY A 106 -15.79 -11.75 1.41
N THR A 107 -17.06 -11.47 1.11
CA THR A 107 -17.51 -10.23 0.46
C THR A 107 -18.02 -9.18 1.46
N MET A 108 -17.80 -9.39 2.76
CA MET A 108 -18.32 -8.51 3.79
C MET A 108 -17.30 -7.40 4.09
N THR A 109 -16.14 -7.77 4.63
CA THR A 109 -15.13 -6.80 5.07
C THR A 109 -13.75 -7.10 4.50
N ALA A 110 -12.95 -6.05 4.33
CA ALA A 110 -11.53 -6.17 4.04
C ALA A 110 -10.72 -5.37 5.06
N TYR A 111 -9.53 -5.84 5.38
CA TYR A 111 -8.66 -5.13 6.30
C TYR A 111 -7.95 -3.98 5.58
N CYS A 112 -7.99 -2.79 6.16
CA CYS A 112 -7.23 -1.63 5.73
C CYS A 112 -6.15 -1.29 6.78
N TYR A 113 -5.00 -0.82 6.30
CA TYR A 113 -3.92 -0.34 7.14
C TYR A 113 -3.75 1.17 6.95
N SER A 114 -3.56 1.90 8.05
CA SER A 114 -3.46 3.36 8.08
C SER A 114 -2.02 3.81 8.26
N PHE A 115 -1.53 4.60 7.30
CA PHE A 115 -0.20 5.19 7.36
C PHE A 115 -0.12 6.42 8.25
N ASN A 116 -1.27 7.03 8.57
CA ASN A 116 -1.34 8.09 9.56
C ASN A 116 -1.16 7.55 11.00
N SER A 117 -1.87 6.47 11.35
CA SER A 117 -1.89 5.96 12.74
C SER A 117 -0.95 4.78 13.01
N GLY A 118 -0.46 4.11 11.97
CA GLY A 118 0.34 2.89 12.09
C GLY A 118 -0.46 1.67 12.54
N ARG A 119 -1.79 1.71 12.36
CA ARG A 119 -2.75 0.68 12.80
C ARG A 119 -3.66 0.29 11.65
N GLY A 120 -4.34 -0.83 11.77
CA GLY A 120 -5.38 -1.21 10.81
C GLY A 120 -6.59 -1.89 11.43
N GLY A 121 -7.62 -2.06 10.63
CA GLY A 121 -8.90 -2.62 11.05
C GLY A 121 -9.68 -3.15 9.84
N HIS A 122 -10.73 -3.92 10.11
CA HIS A 122 -11.67 -4.35 9.07
C HIS A 122 -12.65 -3.22 8.76
N LYS A 123 -12.84 -2.92 7.47
CA LYS A 123 -13.89 -2.03 6.96
C LYS A 123 -14.83 -2.83 6.07
N GLU A 124 -16.09 -2.41 6.01
CA GLU A 124 -17.07 -2.94 5.07
C GLU A 124 -16.57 -2.74 3.64
N SER A 125 -16.54 -3.84 2.89
CA SER A 125 -15.92 -3.90 1.56
C SER A 125 -16.77 -3.25 0.46
N GLY A 126 -18.07 -3.11 0.72
CA GLY A 126 -19.05 -2.46 -0.15
C GLY A 126 -19.49 -1.07 0.34
N ASP A 127 -19.02 -0.61 1.51
CA ASP A 127 -19.34 0.73 2.00
C ASP A 127 -18.60 1.80 1.19
N THR A 128 -19.25 2.91 0.94
CA THR A 128 -18.76 4.04 0.14
C THR A 128 -17.68 4.87 0.83
N LEU A 129 -17.45 4.67 2.14
CA LEU A 129 -16.34 5.22 2.92
C LEU A 129 -15.02 4.50 2.56
N ASN A 130 -14.61 4.71 1.33
CA ASN A 130 -13.58 3.95 0.64
C ASN A 130 -12.17 4.40 0.97
N THR A 131 -11.22 3.53 0.65
CA THR A 131 -9.79 3.79 0.78
C THR A 131 -9.05 3.57 -0.54
N SER A 132 -7.74 3.71 -0.53
CA SER A 132 -6.85 3.45 -1.65
C SER A 132 -6.26 2.04 -1.55
N VAL A 133 -5.48 1.64 -2.56
CA VAL A 133 -4.56 0.51 -2.46
C VAL A 133 -3.24 0.87 -3.10
N ARG A 134 -2.14 0.54 -2.42
CA ARG A 134 -0.80 0.58 -2.99
C ARG A 134 -0.41 -0.84 -3.33
N PHE A 135 -0.46 -1.17 -4.62
CA PHE A 135 -0.14 -2.52 -5.06
C PHE A 135 1.33 -2.84 -4.89
N VAL A 136 1.58 -4.12 -4.68
CA VAL A 136 2.90 -4.67 -4.42
C VAL A 136 3.10 -5.93 -5.24
N ARG A 137 4.35 -6.30 -5.50
CA ARG A 137 4.74 -7.57 -6.09
C ARG A 137 6.01 -8.12 -5.43
N GLY A 138 6.32 -9.38 -5.74
CA GLY A 138 7.45 -10.10 -5.17
C GLY A 138 7.12 -10.88 -3.89
N GLU A 139 8.15 -11.52 -3.33
CA GLU A 139 8.08 -12.30 -2.10
C GLU A 139 8.56 -11.47 -0.91
N PHE A 140 7.83 -11.53 0.19
CA PHE A 140 8.11 -10.71 1.37
C PHE A 140 9.23 -11.29 2.22
N ASP A 141 10.40 -10.67 2.16
CA ASP A 141 11.51 -10.92 3.07
C ASP A 141 11.32 -10.11 4.36
N ASN A 142 11.02 -10.79 5.46
CA ASN A 142 10.84 -10.14 6.77
C ASN A 142 12.10 -10.24 7.67
N SER A 143 13.24 -10.72 7.16
CA SER A 143 14.44 -10.97 7.97
C SER A 143 15.01 -9.70 8.61
N ARG A 144 14.96 -8.56 7.91
CA ARG A 144 15.48 -7.28 8.41
C ARG A 144 14.52 -6.54 9.34
N LEU A 145 13.21 -6.69 9.14
CA LEU A 145 12.19 -5.93 9.87
C LEU A 145 11.63 -6.66 11.09
N ASN A 146 11.65 -8.00 11.07
CA ASN A 146 11.13 -8.82 12.17
C ASN A 146 9.68 -8.47 12.59
N ILE A 147 8.82 -8.09 11.65
CA ILE A 147 7.40 -7.79 11.94
C ILE A 147 6.68 -9.07 12.34
N THR A 148 6.34 -9.20 13.63
CA THR A 148 5.62 -10.37 14.16
C THR A 148 4.12 -10.13 14.31
N ALA A 149 3.69 -8.87 14.47
CA ALA A 149 2.30 -8.49 14.62
C ALA A 149 2.03 -7.13 13.96
N VAL A 150 0.78 -6.90 13.56
CA VAL A 150 0.33 -5.62 13.02
C VAL A 150 -0.63 -4.97 14.02
N PRO A 151 -0.35 -3.75 14.52
CA PRO A 151 -1.22 -3.06 15.44
C PRO A 151 -2.64 -2.90 14.91
N GLN A 152 -3.64 -3.19 15.73
CA GLN A 152 -5.04 -3.04 15.36
C GLN A 152 -5.69 -1.87 16.10
N VAL A 153 -6.75 -1.33 15.51
CA VAL A 153 -7.70 -0.47 16.22
C VAL A 153 -8.39 -1.33 17.29
N LYS A 154 -8.52 -0.80 18.50
CA LYS A 154 -9.21 -1.49 19.61
C LYS A 154 -10.71 -1.53 19.37
#